data_AF-A0A7I9ZLL7-F1
#
_entry.id   AF-A0A7I9ZLL7-F1
#
_cell.length_a   1.000
_cell.length_b   1.000
_cell.length_c   1.000
_cell.angle_alpha   90.00
_cell.angle_beta   90.00
_cell.angle_gamma   90.00
#
_symmetry.space_group_name_H-M   'P 1'
#
loop_
_entity.id
_entity.type
_entity.pdbx_description
1 polymer ?
#
loop_
_entity_poly.entity_id
_entity_poly.type
_entity_poly.pdbx_seq_one_letter_code
_entity_poly.pdbx_strand_id
1 'polypeptide(L)'
;MHRMEHALLRGDARMLDDPPRGQSISLVAGAVLAAVAVAVCAVLALVRPAGELGDAPIVVVRETGAMYVQVDGTVHPVPNLASARLIARTPADPRLVGQAAVDTARRGPSIGIPGAPETISAPLTAEESSWTVCDDPRGVTTVIAGPIPEDAVSAGPGVLVTPRGAGAATTYLLYEGRRARVDLRHHAVVRALRLDGMVPRPISATVLAAIPEAPQIVPPHLPAAGEPGPRTLRDHSVGTVVRVPRIAGVPDSGADLFVVLADGVQRIGEVAADLLRYTDHRVGEQIPTVSPADVGTVPVVDTLPVTTYPERGGVVQAPVVCAHWQVGPDGNASETAVRTGHAVPAAGSPVSLAQADVDGPAVDAVFLPPGRSVFVHSVGLNGSGGSTGSLFLVTDSGVLYGVRDGAAAASLGLTDPAQPAPWAVLAALPRGPELSQTGASVLRDGIREGSVASP
;
A
#
# COMPACT_ATOMS: atom_id res chain seq x y z
N MET A 1 -29.33 -83.79 10.09
CA MET A 1 -29.83 -84.44 8.85
C MET A 1 -29.45 -83.62 7.60
N HIS A 2 -28.22 -83.07 7.54
CA HIS A 2 -27.71 -82.28 6.39
C HIS A 2 -26.27 -82.69 5.98
N ARG A 3 -25.74 -83.77 6.56
CA ARG A 3 -24.42 -84.33 6.17
C ARG A 3 -24.50 -85.38 5.07
N MET A 4 -25.65 -86.05 4.90
CA MET A 4 -25.83 -87.05 3.84
C MET A 4 -26.21 -86.43 2.49
N GLU A 5 -26.94 -85.31 2.49
CA GLU A 5 -27.34 -84.63 1.24
C GLU A 5 -26.18 -83.92 0.54
N HIS A 6 -25.18 -83.44 1.28
CA HIS A 6 -24.01 -82.78 0.69
C HIS A 6 -22.94 -83.74 0.13
N ALA A 7 -22.96 -85.01 0.51
CA ALA A 7 -21.99 -86.01 0.04
C ALA A 7 -22.31 -86.57 -1.37
N LEU A 8 -23.58 -86.51 -1.78
CA LEU A 8 -24.04 -87.06 -3.06
C LEU A 8 -23.92 -86.10 -4.24
N LEU A 9 -23.73 -84.79 -4.00
CA LEU A 9 -23.76 -83.77 -5.06
C LEU A 9 -22.40 -83.23 -5.51
N ARG A 10 -21.30 -83.43 -4.76
CA ARG A 10 -20.00 -82.79 -5.11
C ARG A 10 -18.77 -83.67 -5.20
N GLY A 11 -18.86 -84.97 -4.90
CA GLY A 11 -17.82 -85.94 -5.27
C GLY A 11 -16.39 -85.62 -4.80
N ASP A 12 -16.21 -84.85 -3.73
CA ASP A 12 -14.89 -84.56 -3.16
C ASP A 12 -14.97 -84.44 -1.64
N ALA A 13 -14.15 -85.26 -0.96
CA ALA A 13 -14.09 -85.40 0.50
C ALA A 13 -12.82 -84.78 1.11
N ARG A 14 -12.06 -84.02 0.31
CA ARG A 14 -10.92 -83.24 0.82
C ARG A 14 -11.38 -81.83 1.18
N MET A 15 -11.75 -81.66 2.44
CA MET A 15 -11.94 -80.36 3.07
C MET A 15 -10.55 -79.71 3.26
N LEU A 16 -9.93 -79.24 2.17
CA LEU A 16 -8.56 -78.69 2.17
C LEU A 16 -8.51 -77.18 2.34
N ASP A 17 -9.65 -76.50 2.47
CA ASP A 17 -9.73 -75.17 3.05
C ASP A 17 -11.02 -75.11 3.88
N ASP A 18 -10.93 -74.70 5.15
CA ASP A 18 -12.06 -74.27 5.97
C ASP A 18 -12.24 -72.75 5.74
N PRO A 19 -12.96 -72.28 4.69
CA PRO A 19 -13.22 -70.86 4.50
C PRO A 19 -13.86 -70.18 5.72
N PRO A 20 -14.75 -70.80 6.55
CA PRO A 20 -15.31 -70.10 7.70
C PRO A 20 -14.31 -69.92 8.85
N ARG A 21 -13.26 -70.76 8.98
CA ARG A 21 -12.24 -70.57 10.02
C ARG A 21 -11.33 -69.39 9.72
N GLY A 22 -10.86 -69.25 8.49
CA GLY A 22 -10.06 -68.09 8.07
C GLY A 22 -10.82 -66.78 8.27
N GLN A 23 -12.10 -66.74 7.87
CA GLN A 23 -12.96 -65.56 8.03
C GLN A 23 -13.22 -65.22 9.50
N SER A 24 -13.44 -66.24 10.35
CA SER A 24 -13.64 -66.05 11.80
C SER A 24 -12.38 -65.54 12.52
N ILE A 25 -11.19 -66.03 12.14
CA ILE A 25 -9.90 -65.58 12.72
C ILE A 25 -9.61 -64.14 12.33
N SER A 26 -9.85 -63.75 11.08
CA SER A 26 -9.70 -62.36 10.64
C SER A 26 -10.67 -61.42 11.38
N LEU A 27 -11.89 -61.86 11.66
CA LEU A 27 -12.88 -61.06 12.39
C LEU A 27 -12.50 -60.88 13.87
N VAL A 28 -12.04 -61.95 14.52
CA VAL A 28 -11.55 -61.91 15.91
C VAL A 28 -10.29 -61.06 16.00
N ALA A 29 -9.34 -61.23 15.08
CA ALA A 29 -8.13 -60.41 15.03
C ALA A 29 -8.46 -58.93 14.82
N GLY A 30 -9.38 -58.60 13.92
CA GLY A 30 -9.87 -57.24 13.69
C GLY A 30 -10.57 -56.66 14.92
N ALA A 31 -11.42 -57.43 15.61
CA ALA A 31 -12.09 -57.01 16.83
C ALA A 31 -11.10 -56.73 17.97
N VAL A 32 -10.08 -57.57 18.14
CA VAL A 32 -9.02 -57.36 19.13
C VAL A 32 -8.21 -56.10 18.78
N LEU A 33 -7.84 -55.90 17.52
CA LEU A 33 -7.11 -54.71 17.07
C LEU A 33 -7.93 -53.43 17.28
N ALA A 34 -9.23 -53.47 17.00
CA ALA A 34 -10.14 -52.35 17.26
C ALA A 34 -10.26 -52.06 18.76
N ALA A 35 -10.40 -53.10 19.60
CA ALA A 35 -10.45 -52.94 21.05
C ALA A 35 -9.15 -52.34 21.60
N VAL A 36 -7.99 -52.78 21.11
CA VAL A 36 -6.68 -52.20 21.46
C VAL A 36 -6.60 -50.75 21.00
N ALA A 37 -7.01 -50.43 19.77
CA ALA A 37 -7.01 -49.06 19.27
C ALA A 37 -7.91 -48.14 20.12
N VAL A 38 -9.11 -48.59 20.50
CA VAL A 38 -10.02 -47.86 21.41
C VAL A 38 -9.39 -47.68 22.78
N ALA A 39 -8.75 -48.72 23.34
CA ALA A 39 -8.06 -48.62 24.63
C ALA A 39 -6.88 -47.62 24.57
N VAL A 40 -6.10 -47.63 23.49
CA VAL A 40 -5.02 -46.66 23.27
C VAL A 40 -5.57 -45.23 23.17
N CYS A 41 -6.65 -45.01 22.40
CA CYS A 41 -7.31 -43.70 22.32
C CYS A 41 -7.86 -43.24 23.68
N ALA A 42 -8.46 -44.14 24.46
CA ALA A 42 -8.98 -43.84 25.79
C ALA A 42 -7.86 -43.46 26.78
N VAL A 43 -6.74 -44.20 26.76
CA VAL A 43 -5.55 -43.87 27.56
C VAL A 43 -4.97 -42.52 27.13
N LEU A 44 -4.84 -42.24 25.83
CA LEU A 44 -4.35 -40.95 25.33
C LEU A 44 -5.26 -39.78 25.73
N ALA A 45 -6.58 -39.99 25.75
CA ALA A 45 -7.55 -38.99 26.20
C ALA A 45 -7.45 -38.72 27.72
N LEU A 46 -7.21 -39.75 28.54
CA LEU A 46 -7.02 -39.60 29.99
C LEU A 46 -5.65 -39.01 30.36
N VAL A 47 -4.61 -39.27 29.56
CA VAL A 47 -3.24 -38.75 29.80
C VAL A 47 -3.08 -37.31 29.32
N ARG A 48 -3.90 -36.86 28.37
CA ARG A 48 -3.96 -35.45 27.93
C ARG A 48 -5.36 -34.86 28.16
N PRO A 49 -5.78 -34.67 29.43
CA PRO A 49 -7.01 -33.96 29.72
C PRO A 49 -6.95 -32.59 29.04
N ALA A 50 -8.11 -32.11 28.55
CA ALA A 50 -8.23 -30.83 27.88
C ALA A 50 -7.46 -29.76 28.68
N GLY A 51 -6.48 -29.11 28.05
CA GLY A 51 -5.43 -28.35 28.74
C GLY A 51 -5.95 -27.47 29.87
N GLU A 52 -5.30 -27.51 31.03
CA GLU A 52 -5.64 -26.70 32.19
C GLU A 52 -5.31 -25.22 31.94
N LEU A 53 -6.05 -24.31 32.60
CA LEU A 53 -5.88 -22.86 32.52
C LEU A 53 -4.52 -22.36 32.99
N GLY A 54 -3.92 -23.02 34.00
CA GLY A 54 -2.62 -22.68 34.63
C GLY A 54 -2.36 -21.18 34.77
N ASP A 55 -1.14 -20.77 34.42
CA ASP A 55 -0.70 -19.36 34.39
C ASP A 55 -0.67 -18.80 32.95
N ALA A 56 -1.45 -19.38 32.03
CA ALA A 56 -1.44 -18.91 30.64
C ALA A 56 -2.17 -17.56 30.56
N PRO A 57 -1.48 -16.49 30.09
CA PRO A 57 -2.07 -15.16 30.10
C PRO A 57 -3.26 -15.04 29.14
N ILE A 58 -3.26 -15.84 28.06
CA ILE A 58 -4.29 -15.84 27.02
C ILE A 58 -4.68 -17.29 26.74
N VAL A 59 -5.99 -17.55 26.69
CA VAL A 59 -6.54 -18.88 26.40
C VAL A 59 -7.66 -18.80 25.39
N VAL A 60 -7.80 -19.85 24.59
CA VAL A 60 -8.91 -20.06 23.66
C VAL A 60 -9.57 -21.39 23.99
N VAL A 61 -10.89 -21.36 24.11
CA VAL A 61 -11.68 -22.57 24.34
C VAL A 61 -11.79 -23.36 23.05
N ARG A 62 -11.39 -24.63 23.08
CA ARG A 62 -11.38 -25.51 21.91
C ARG A 62 -12.77 -25.73 21.32
N GLU A 63 -13.79 -25.86 22.18
CA GLU A 63 -15.16 -26.21 21.78
C GLU A 63 -15.91 -25.03 21.15
N THR A 64 -15.61 -23.80 21.56
CA THR A 64 -16.37 -22.61 21.16
C THR A 64 -15.56 -21.56 20.41
N GLY A 65 -14.22 -21.65 20.44
CA GLY A 65 -13.32 -20.61 19.95
C GLY A 65 -13.29 -19.35 20.83
N ALA A 66 -14.05 -19.32 21.94
CA ALA A 66 -14.11 -18.15 22.80
C ALA A 66 -12.75 -17.85 23.44
N MET A 67 -12.32 -16.59 23.35
CA MET A 67 -11.03 -16.14 23.86
C MET A 67 -11.19 -15.48 25.23
N TYR A 68 -10.24 -15.76 26.12
CA TYR A 68 -10.15 -15.17 27.44
C TYR A 68 -8.73 -14.71 27.73
N VAL A 69 -8.63 -13.66 28.53
CA VAL A 69 -7.35 -13.19 29.10
C VAL A 69 -7.41 -13.30 30.62
N GLN A 70 -6.30 -13.69 31.23
CA GLN A 70 -6.19 -13.82 32.67
C GLN A 70 -5.57 -12.55 33.26
N VAL A 71 -6.29 -11.92 34.20
CA VAL A 71 -5.83 -10.74 34.95
C VAL A 71 -6.02 -11.03 36.44
N ASP A 72 -4.93 -11.00 37.21
CA ASP A 72 -4.94 -11.24 38.67
C ASP A 72 -5.70 -12.52 39.09
N GLY A 73 -5.59 -13.58 38.28
CA GLY A 73 -6.25 -14.87 38.54
C GLY A 73 -7.78 -14.85 38.30
N THR A 74 -8.27 -13.90 37.51
CA THR A 74 -9.65 -13.84 36.99
C THR A 74 -9.61 -13.92 35.46
N VAL A 75 -10.47 -14.74 34.86
CA VAL A 75 -10.59 -14.86 33.40
C VAL A 75 -11.65 -13.89 32.89
N HIS A 76 -11.26 -13.07 31.91
CA HIS A 76 -12.14 -12.09 31.27
C HIS A 76 -12.36 -12.43 29.80
N PRO A 77 -13.61 -12.49 29.31
CA PRO A 77 -13.89 -12.66 27.89
C PRO A 77 -13.35 -11.47 27.08
N VAL A 78 -12.64 -11.76 25.99
CA VAL A 78 -12.06 -10.75 25.07
C VAL A 78 -12.51 -10.98 23.63
N PRO A 79 -12.77 -9.91 22.86
CA PRO A 79 -13.34 -10.03 21.51
C PRO A 79 -12.30 -10.38 20.42
N ASN A 80 -11.01 -10.16 20.66
CA ASN A 80 -9.95 -10.36 19.65
C ASN A 80 -8.57 -10.56 20.30
N LEU A 81 -7.64 -11.10 19.50
CA LEU A 81 -6.26 -11.37 19.92
C LEU A 81 -5.49 -10.09 20.27
N ALA A 82 -5.71 -9.00 19.52
CA ALA A 82 -5.04 -7.73 19.78
C ALA A 82 -5.34 -7.21 21.19
N SER A 83 -6.61 -7.24 21.61
CA SER A 83 -7.02 -6.86 22.97
C SER A 83 -6.38 -7.76 24.02
N ALA A 84 -6.39 -9.08 23.80
CA ALA A 84 -5.82 -10.05 24.73
C ALA A 84 -4.33 -9.80 24.97
N ARG A 85 -3.56 -9.61 23.88
CA ARG A 85 -2.13 -9.31 23.91
C ARG A 85 -1.81 -7.97 24.57
N LEU A 86 -2.58 -6.92 24.30
CA LEU A 86 -2.44 -5.60 24.93
C LEU A 86 -2.70 -5.65 26.45
N ILE A 87 -3.71 -6.42 26.87
CA ILE A 87 -4.04 -6.58 28.30
C ILE A 87 -2.95 -7.40 29.00
N ALA A 88 -2.54 -8.51 28.39
CA ALA A 88 -1.49 -9.39 28.91
C ALA A 88 -0.08 -8.77 28.87
N ARG A 89 0.12 -7.68 28.10
CA ARG A 89 1.42 -7.03 27.85
C ARG A 89 2.47 -7.98 27.27
N THR A 90 2.03 -8.92 26.43
CA THR A 90 2.92 -9.92 25.82
C THR A 90 2.34 -10.40 24.49
N PRO A 91 3.19 -10.67 23.48
CA PRO A 91 2.74 -11.22 22.21
C PRO A 91 2.45 -12.73 22.26
N ALA A 92 2.15 -13.26 23.46
CA ALA A 92 1.93 -14.68 23.66
C ALA A 92 0.82 -15.23 22.75
N ASP A 93 1.04 -16.45 22.26
CA ASP A 93 0.01 -17.18 21.54
C ASP A 93 -1.01 -17.79 22.51
N PRO A 94 -2.31 -17.77 22.17
CA PRO A 94 -3.34 -18.31 23.04
C PRO A 94 -3.16 -19.82 23.28
N ARG A 95 -3.27 -20.25 24.54
CA ARG A 95 -3.31 -21.68 24.87
C ARG A 95 -4.71 -22.25 24.65
N LEU A 96 -4.79 -23.37 23.93
CA LEU A 96 -6.03 -24.13 23.78
C LEU A 96 -6.37 -24.89 25.06
N VAL A 97 -7.54 -24.60 25.63
CA VAL A 97 -8.08 -25.23 26.84
C VAL A 97 -9.47 -25.82 26.56
N GLY A 98 -9.94 -26.72 27.42
CA GLY A 98 -11.33 -27.19 27.37
C GLY A 98 -12.28 -26.23 28.08
N GLN A 99 -13.55 -26.19 27.67
CA GLN A 99 -14.59 -25.35 28.29
C GLN A 99 -14.68 -25.53 29.81
N ALA A 100 -14.57 -26.77 30.31
CA ALA A 100 -14.63 -27.08 31.74
C ALA A 100 -13.53 -26.39 32.58
N ALA A 101 -12.38 -26.08 31.98
CA ALA A 101 -11.31 -25.34 32.66
C ALA A 101 -11.73 -23.88 32.90
N VAL A 102 -12.40 -23.25 31.94
CA VAL A 102 -12.91 -21.87 32.07
C VAL A 102 -14.10 -21.79 33.02
N ASP A 103 -14.98 -22.79 33.01
CA ASP A 103 -16.18 -22.82 33.85
C ASP A 103 -15.89 -22.88 35.35
N THR A 104 -14.75 -23.45 35.73
CA THR A 104 -14.31 -23.55 37.14
C THR A 104 -13.49 -22.35 37.62
N ALA A 105 -13.12 -21.44 36.71
CA ALA A 105 -12.34 -20.25 37.04
C ALA A 105 -13.20 -19.07 37.51
N ARG A 106 -12.58 -18.14 38.24
CA ARG A 106 -13.21 -16.86 38.57
C ARG A 106 -13.38 -16.05 37.29
N ARG A 107 -14.62 -15.70 36.96
CA ARG A 107 -14.96 -15.00 35.72
C ARG A 107 -15.29 -13.53 35.99
N GLY A 108 -14.70 -12.64 35.19
CA GLY A 108 -14.98 -11.21 35.22
C GLY A 108 -15.85 -10.74 34.05
N PRO A 109 -16.24 -9.45 34.02
CA PRO A 109 -16.92 -8.85 32.88
C PRO A 109 -16.03 -8.85 31.63
N SER A 110 -16.61 -8.64 30.46
CA SER A 110 -15.85 -8.59 29.21
C SER A 110 -14.94 -7.35 29.18
N ILE A 111 -13.76 -7.50 28.60
CA ILE A 111 -12.81 -6.40 28.36
C ILE A 111 -12.30 -6.46 26.92
N GLY A 112 -11.78 -5.35 26.43
CA GLY A 112 -11.15 -5.25 25.12
C GLY A 112 -11.69 -4.13 24.24
N ILE A 113 -11.15 -4.08 23.04
CA ILE A 113 -11.41 -3.08 22.01
C ILE A 113 -12.30 -3.71 20.93
N PRO A 114 -13.60 -3.41 20.87
CA PRO A 114 -14.47 -3.86 19.79
C PRO A 114 -13.94 -3.35 18.44
N GLY A 115 -13.91 -4.22 17.43
CA GLY A 115 -13.43 -3.88 16.09
C GLY A 115 -11.91 -3.79 15.95
N ALA A 116 -11.12 -4.08 17.00
CA ALA A 116 -9.68 -4.32 16.84
C ALA A 116 -9.43 -5.65 16.10
N PRO A 117 -8.26 -5.82 15.45
CA PRO A 117 -8.05 -6.92 14.52
C PRO A 117 -8.02 -8.27 15.24
N GLU A 118 -8.67 -9.27 14.64
CA GLU A 118 -8.74 -10.63 15.17
C GLU A 118 -7.39 -11.36 15.07
N THR A 119 -6.64 -11.06 14.01
CA THR A 119 -5.32 -11.61 13.73
C THR A 119 -4.30 -10.49 13.55
N ILE A 120 -3.06 -10.77 13.93
CA ILE A 120 -1.92 -9.86 13.70
C ILE A 120 -0.90 -10.63 12.89
N SER A 121 -1.00 -10.47 11.58
CA SER A 121 -0.12 -11.10 10.61
C SER A 121 1.29 -10.49 10.62
N ALA A 122 2.28 -11.22 10.12
CA ALA A 122 3.66 -10.74 10.05
C ALA A 122 3.77 -9.46 9.19
N PRO A 123 4.37 -8.36 9.70
CA PRO A 123 4.57 -7.14 8.93
C PRO A 123 5.41 -7.35 7.66
N LEU A 124 5.22 -6.49 6.67
CA LEU A 124 6.14 -6.35 5.54
C LEU A 124 7.53 -5.91 6.02
N THR A 125 8.58 -6.43 5.38
CA THR A 125 9.96 -5.98 5.64
C THR A 125 10.21 -4.61 5.01
N ALA A 126 11.36 -4.02 5.29
CA ALA A 126 11.76 -2.74 4.70
C ALA A 126 11.84 -2.81 3.16
N GLU A 127 12.34 -3.92 2.63
CA GLU A 127 12.52 -4.15 1.18
C GLU A 127 11.19 -4.37 0.46
N GLU A 128 10.18 -4.88 1.18
CA GLU A 128 8.82 -5.07 0.65
C GLU A 128 7.98 -3.80 0.78
N SER A 129 8.35 -2.86 1.65
CA SER A 129 7.54 -1.70 2.01
C SER A 129 7.50 -0.64 0.91
N SER A 130 6.47 -0.72 0.08
CA SER A 130 6.09 0.33 -0.87
C SER A 130 4.58 0.55 -0.89
N TRP A 131 4.16 1.71 -1.38
CA TRP A 131 2.77 2.13 -1.42
C TRP A 131 2.41 2.57 -2.83
N THR A 132 1.39 1.94 -3.40
CA THR A 132 0.89 2.31 -4.74
C THR A 132 -0.60 2.59 -4.68
N VAL A 133 -1.04 3.74 -5.19
CA VAL A 133 -2.46 4.07 -5.33
C VAL A 133 -2.78 4.16 -6.81
N CYS A 134 -3.73 3.36 -7.28
CA CYS A 134 -4.09 3.28 -8.70
C CYS A 134 -5.56 3.59 -8.94
N ASP A 135 -5.82 4.24 -10.06
CA ASP A 135 -7.15 4.48 -10.61
C ASP A 135 -7.30 3.77 -11.95
N ASP A 136 -8.32 2.93 -12.06
CA ASP A 136 -8.66 2.18 -13.27
C ASP A 136 -9.74 2.90 -14.12
N PRO A 137 -10.06 2.43 -15.34
CA PRO A 137 -11.01 3.13 -16.21
C PRO A 137 -12.47 2.95 -15.80
N ARG A 138 -12.76 2.10 -14.80
CA ARG A 138 -14.10 1.90 -14.22
C ARG A 138 -14.38 2.87 -13.08
N GLY A 139 -13.41 3.70 -12.70
CA GLY A 139 -13.50 4.58 -11.54
C GLY A 139 -12.96 3.95 -10.26
N VAL A 140 -12.51 2.69 -10.27
CA VAL A 140 -12.10 2.02 -9.03
C VAL A 140 -10.72 2.53 -8.57
N THR A 141 -10.65 3.00 -7.32
CA THR A 141 -9.42 3.41 -6.64
C THR A 141 -8.90 2.28 -5.75
N THR A 142 -7.72 1.77 -6.07
CA THR A 142 -7.07 0.67 -5.34
C THR A 142 -5.79 1.13 -4.65
N VAL A 143 -5.65 0.84 -3.36
CA VAL A 143 -4.38 0.99 -2.62
C VAL A 143 -3.68 -0.36 -2.56
N ILE A 144 -2.41 -0.40 -2.92
CA ILE A 144 -1.55 -1.58 -2.86
C ILE A 144 -0.45 -1.26 -1.86
N ALA A 145 -0.37 -2.05 -0.79
CA ALA A 145 0.75 -2.03 0.14
C ALA A 145 1.63 -3.25 -0.12
N GLY A 146 2.89 -3.02 -0.44
CA GLY A 146 3.82 -4.06 -0.86
C GLY A 146 4.30 -3.92 -2.31
N PRO A 147 5.20 -4.81 -2.74
CA PRO A 147 5.83 -4.73 -4.06
C PRO A 147 4.81 -4.89 -5.19
N ILE A 148 5.06 -4.19 -6.29
CA ILE A 148 4.32 -4.31 -7.55
C ILE A 148 5.20 -4.97 -8.62
N PRO A 149 4.62 -5.71 -9.60
CA PRO A 149 5.41 -6.27 -10.70
C PRO A 149 6.02 -5.14 -11.56
N GLU A 150 7.33 -5.19 -11.80
CA GLU A 150 8.08 -4.12 -12.50
C GLU A 150 7.53 -3.81 -13.90
N ASP A 151 7.09 -4.83 -14.65
CA ASP A 151 6.60 -4.68 -16.02
C ASP A 151 5.11 -4.29 -16.12
N ALA A 152 4.38 -4.24 -15.00
CA ALA A 152 2.94 -3.99 -15.03
C ALA A 152 2.60 -2.51 -15.30
N VAL A 153 3.52 -1.60 -14.97
CA VAL A 153 3.36 -0.16 -15.16
C VAL A 153 4.69 0.49 -15.53
N SER A 154 4.65 1.46 -16.44
CA SER A 154 5.86 2.16 -16.93
C SER A 154 5.88 3.62 -16.50
N ALA A 155 7.09 4.19 -16.39
CA ALA A 155 7.25 5.64 -16.40
C ALA A 155 6.87 6.19 -17.77
N GLY A 156 6.06 7.26 -17.82
CA GLY A 156 5.67 7.92 -19.05
C GLY A 156 5.95 9.42 -19.02
N PRO A 157 5.89 10.11 -20.18
CA PRO A 157 6.17 11.56 -20.31
C PRO A 157 5.22 12.45 -19.51
N GLY A 158 4.05 11.95 -19.13
CA GLY A 158 3.12 12.58 -18.20
C GLY A 158 1.67 12.16 -18.47
N VAL A 159 0.74 12.49 -17.57
CA VAL A 159 -0.69 12.23 -17.73
C VAL A 159 -1.48 13.50 -17.41
N LEU A 160 -2.42 13.86 -18.29
CA LEU A 160 -3.33 14.98 -18.07
C LEU A 160 -4.59 14.50 -17.33
N VAL A 161 -4.88 15.08 -16.17
CA VAL A 161 -5.95 14.62 -15.29
C VAL A 161 -6.80 15.75 -14.73
N THR A 162 -8.04 15.45 -14.36
CA THR A 162 -8.93 16.34 -13.61
C THR A 162 -9.49 15.57 -12.40
N PRO A 163 -9.57 16.17 -11.20
CA PRO A 163 -10.14 15.49 -10.05
C PRO A 163 -11.61 15.14 -10.30
N ARG A 164 -12.04 13.94 -9.94
CA ARG A 164 -13.47 13.56 -9.98
C ARG A 164 -14.29 14.51 -9.12
N GLY A 165 -15.46 14.90 -9.61
CA GLY A 165 -16.33 15.88 -8.95
C GLY A 165 -15.85 17.33 -9.01
N ALA A 166 -14.65 17.61 -9.53
CA ALA A 166 -14.18 18.96 -9.76
C ALA A 166 -14.60 19.48 -11.15
N GLY A 167 -14.74 20.80 -11.28
CA GLY A 167 -14.96 21.41 -12.59
C GLY A 167 -13.72 21.32 -13.49
N ALA A 168 -13.92 21.31 -14.80
CA ALA A 168 -12.86 21.20 -15.82
C ALA A 168 -11.77 22.30 -15.72
N ALA A 169 -12.04 23.40 -15.03
CA ALA A 169 -11.06 24.45 -14.72
C ALA A 169 -9.93 23.97 -13.80
N THR A 170 -10.10 22.85 -13.09
CA THR A 170 -9.06 22.22 -12.28
C THR A 170 -8.45 21.05 -13.05
N THR A 171 -7.37 21.33 -13.76
CA THR A 171 -6.59 20.32 -14.49
C THR A 171 -5.17 20.26 -13.93
N TYR A 172 -4.65 19.04 -13.82
CA TYR A 172 -3.29 18.75 -13.38
C TYR A 172 -2.54 17.98 -14.45
N LEU A 173 -1.25 18.26 -14.59
CA LEU A 173 -0.29 17.40 -15.24
C LEU A 173 0.41 16.55 -14.17
N LEU A 174 0.39 15.24 -14.33
CA LEU A 174 1.16 14.29 -13.52
C LEU A 174 2.43 13.91 -14.29
N TYR A 175 3.61 14.14 -13.72
CA TYR A 175 4.90 13.93 -14.39
C TYR A 175 6.00 13.76 -13.36
N GLU A 176 7.00 12.91 -13.62
CA GLU A 176 8.23 12.80 -12.81
C GLU A 176 8.00 12.74 -11.28
N GLY A 177 6.94 12.06 -10.84
CA GLY A 177 6.62 11.94 -9.42
C GLY A 177 5.96 13.18 -8.79
N ARG A 178 5.51 14.14 -9.60
CA ARG A 178 4.91 15.41 -9.18
C ARG A 178 3.59 15.64 -9.90
N ARG A 179 2.78 16.53 -9.33
CA ARG A 179 1.60 17.09 -9.98
C ARG A 179 1.71 18.61 -10.02
N ALA A 180 1.41 19.21 -11.15
CA ALA A 180 1.32 20.66 -11.27
C ALA A 180 -0.01 21.06 -11.90
N ARG A 181 -0.61 22.15 -11.42
CA ARG A 181 -1.79 22.71 -12.08
C ARG A 181 -1.40 23.23 -13.46
N VAL A 182 -2.31 23.09 -14.42
CA VAL A 182 -2.19 23.63 -15.78
C VAL A 182 -3.49 24.32 -16.18
N ASP A 183 -3.39 25.46 -16.87
CA ASP A 183 -4.57 26.16 -17.42
C ASP A 183 -4.69 25.88 -18.91
N LEU A 184 -5.67 25.04 -19.28
CA LEU A 184 -5.94 24.68 -20.67
C LEU A 184 -6.50 25.83 -21.52
N ARG A 185 -6.82 26.98 -20.92
CA ARG A 185 -7.23 28.20 -21.64
C ARG A 185 -6.02 29.03 -22.06
N HIS A 186 -4.84 28.75 -21.50
CA HIS A 186 -3.64 29.49 -21.79
C HIS A 186 -2.85 28.84 -22.93
N HIS A 187 -2.92 29.45 -24.12
CA HIS A 187 -2.37 28.88 -25.36
C HIS A 187 -0.87 28.50 -25.26
N ALA A 188 -0.04 29.32 -24.61
CA ALA A 188 1.39 29.00 -24.45
C ALA A 188 1.62 27.72 -23.63
N VAL A 189 0.81 27.50 -22.59
CA VAL A 189 0.87 26.29 -21.75
C VAL A 189 0.43 25.07 -22.57
N VAL A 190 -0.68 25.18 -23.31
CA VAL A 190 -1.18 24.09 -24.17
C VAL A 190 -0.15 23.70 -25.22
N ARG A 191 0.48 24.67 -25.89
CA ARG A 191 1.46 24.42 -26.95
C ARG A 191 2.79 23.88 -26.40
N ALA A 192 3.34 24.49 -25.34
CA ALA A 192 4.60 24.05 -24.73
C ALA A 192 4.52 22.64 -24.13
N LEU A 193 3.39 22.30 -23.52
CA LEU A 193 3.14 20.95 -22.98
C LEU A 193 2.56 19.97 -24.00
N ARG A 194 2.33 20.40 -25.25
CA ARG A 194 1.74 19.59 -26.34
C ARG A 194 0.40 18.96 -25.96
N LEU A 195 -0.50 19.76 -25.38
CA LEU A 195 -1.82 19.34 -24.89
C LEU A 195 -2.96 19.61 -25.89
N ASP A 196 -2.64 19.95 -27.14
CA ASP A 196 -3.63 20.22 -28.17
C ASP A 196 -4.54 19.00 -28.41
N GLY A 197 -5.86 19.20 -28.24
CA GLY A 197 -6.86 18.15 -28.43
C GLY A 197 -6.89 17.08 -27.32
N MET A 198 -6.08 17.23 -26.26
CA MET A 198 -6.05 16.28 -25.15
C MET A 198 -7.23 16.50 -24.20
N VAL A 199 -7.92 15.41 -23.86
CA VAL A 199 -8.99 15.42 -22.86
C VAL A 199 -8.42 14.93 -21.52
N PRO A 200 -8.49 15.75 -20.44
CA PRO A 200 -8.07 15.32 -19.11
C PRO A 200 -8.88 14.10 -18.64
N ARG A 201 -8.21 13.10 -18.08
CA ARG A 201 -8.87 11.94 -17.49
C ARG A 201 -9.39 12.28 -16.09
N PRO A 202 -10.62 11.90 -15.72
CA PRO A 202 -11.07 11.96 -14.32
C PRO A 202 -10.20 11.06 -13.43
N ILE A 203 -9.76 11.57 -12.28
CA ILE A 203 -8.93 10.83 -11.33
C ILE A 203 -9.37 11.11 -9.89
N SER A 204 -9.22 10.13 -9.01
CA SER A 204 -9.59 10.21 -7.60
C SER A 204 -8.74 11.25 -6.88
N ALA A 205 -9.33 11.83 -5.83
CA ALA A 205 -8.60 12.72 -4.93
C ALA A 205 -7.44 11.97 -4.23
N THR A 206 -7.59 10.67 -3.99
CA THR A 206 -6.59 9.83 -3.32
C THR A 206 -5.32 9.66 -4.15
N VAL A 207 -5.43 9.36 -5.45
CA VAL A 207 -4.23 9.29 -6.33
C VAL A 207 -3.54 10.65 -6.42
N LEU A 208 -4.30 11.75 -6.53
CA LEU A 208 -3.72 13.09 -6.54
C LEU A 208 -3.04 13.44 -5.21
N ALA A 209 -3.65 13.11 -4.08
CA ALA A 209 -3.09 13.35 -2.76
C ALA A 209 -1.81 12.55 -2.53
N ALA A 210 -1.63 11.41 -3.19
CA ALA A 210 -0.42 10.59 -3.13
C ALA A 210 0.75 11.14 -3.97
N ILE A 211 0.57 12.27 -4.66
CA ILE A 211 1.61 12.87 -5.52
C ILE A 211 1.96 14.29 -5.01
N PRO A 212 3.24 14.59 -4.70
CA PRO A 212 3.71 15.93 -4.35
C PRO A 212 3.28 17.01 -5.35
N GLU A 213 2.74 18.11 -4.82
CA GLU A 213 2.33 19.25 -5.65
C GLU A 213 3.52 20.19 -5.93
N ALA A 214 3.76 20.45 -7.20
CA ALA A 214 4.69 21.45 -7.70
C ALA A 214 3.96 22.76 -8.03
N PRO A 215 4.68 23.90 -8.13
CA PRO A 215 4.10 25.14 -8.61
C PRO A 215 3.38 24.98 -9.95
N GLN A 216 2.33 25.79 -10.17
CA GLN A 216 1.59 25.79 -11.42
C GLN A 216 2.54 26.04 -12.61
N ILE A 217 2.35 25.28 -13.70
CA ILE A 217 3.08 25.52 -14.94
C ILE A 217 2.41 26.68 -15.67
N VAL A 218 3.13 27.80 -15.73
CA VAL A 218 2.70 29.06 -16.37
C VAL A 218 3.90 29.66 -17.08
N PRO A 219 3.71 30.59 -18.03
CA PRO A 219 4.85 31.36 -18.53
C PRO A 219 5.55 32.09 -17.38
N PRO A 220 6.88 31.94 -17.24
CA PRO A 220 7.61 32.60 -16.17
C PRO A 220 7.68 34.11 -16.41
N HIS A 221 7.60 34.90 -15.35
CA HIS A 221 7.74 36.35 -15.43
C HIS A 221 9.23 36.76 -15.43
N LEU A 222 9.62 37.60 -16.39
CA LEU A 222 10.98 38.12 -16.55
C LEU A 222 10.97 39.65 -16.41
N PRO A 223 11.37 40.21 -15.26
CA PRO A 223 11.27 41.65 -15.01
C PRO A 223 12.06 42.52 -16.01
N ALA A 224 13.28 42.09 -16.37
CA ALA A 224 14.18 42.83 -17.27
C ALA A 224 14.05 42.36 -18.74
N ALA A 225 12.93 41.73 -19.13
CA ALA A 225 12.77 41.15 -20.46
C ALA A 225 12.97 42.18 -21.57
N GLY A 226 13.91 41.90 -22.48
CA GLY A 226 14.28 42.77 -23.59
C GLY A 226 15.45 43.73 -23.31
N GLU A 227 15.91 43.85 -22.07
CA GLU A 227 17.16 44.57 -21.77
C GLU A 227 18.38 43.80 -22.32
N PRO A 228 19.53 44.45 -22.57
CA PRO A 228 20.74 43.75 -23.01
C PRO A 228 21.19 42.69 -21.99
N GLY A 229 21.53 41.50 -22.47
CA GLY A 229 22.06 40.41 -21.63
C GLY A 229 23.46 40.70 -21.11
N PRO A 230 24.10 39.75 -20.38
CA PRO A 230 25.44 39.87 -19.80
C PRO A 230 26.54 40.22 -20.81
N ARG A 231 27.73 40.64 -20.35
CA ARG A 231 28.74 41.30 -21.21
C ARG A 231 29.13 40.51 -22.45
N THR A 232 29.26 39.19 -22.35
CA THR A 232 29.61 38.29 -23.46
C THR A 232 28.41 37.85 -24.30
N LEU A 233 27.19 38.15 -23.85
CA LEU A 233 25.93 37.87 -24.55
C LEU A 233 25.12 39.16 -24.80
N ARG A 234 25.79 40.31 -24.98
CA ARG A 234 25.11 41.62 -25.14
C ARG A 234 24.16 41.68 -26.33
N ASP A 235 24.45 40.89 -27.37
CA ASP A 235 23.63 40.77 -28.58
C ASP A 235 22.38 39.88 -28.36
N HIS A 236 22.27 39.26 -27.19
CA HIS A 236 21.11 38.49 -26.77
C HIS A 236 20.45 39.18 -25.58
N SER A 237 19.22 39.65 -25.77
CA SER A 237 18.48 40.32 -24.70
C SER A 237 18.03 39.32 -23.63
N VAL A 238 17.81 39.82 -22.42
CA VAL A 238 17.20 39.08 -21.31
C VAL A 238 15.87 38.48 -21.76
N GLY A 239 15.68 37.19 -21.53
CA GLY A 239 14.55 36.38 -22.00
C GLY A 239 14.81 35.61 -23.29
N THR A 240 15.92 35.90 -24.00
CA THR A 240 16.32 35.11 -25.17
C THR A 240 16.69 33.69 -24.76
N VAL A 241 16.08 32.70 -25.41
CA VAL A 241 16.52 31.31 -25.33
C VAL A 241 17.67 31.10 -26.31
N VAL A 242 18.78 30.56 -25.84
CA VAL A 242 19.98 30.24 -26.64
C VAL A 242 20.26 28.75 -26.59
N ARG A 243 20.86 28.23 -27.66
CA ARG A 243 21.24 26.83 -27.81
C ARG A 243 22.76 26.69 -27.70
N VAL A 244 23.24 25.78 -26.86
CA VAL A 244 24.67 25.46 -26.74
C VAL A 244 24.93 24.04 -27.24
N PRO A 245 25.72 23.86 -28.32
CA PRO A 245 26.03 22.52 -28.83
C PRO A 245 26.79 21.69 -27.81
N ARG A 246 26.39 20.42 -27.63
CA ARG A 246 27.18 19.41 -26.90
C ARG A 246 28.21 18.76 -27.84
N ILE A 247 29.19 18.06 -27.25
CA ILE A 247 30.25 17.37 -27.99
C ILE A 247 29.63 16.44 -29.05
N ALA A 248 30.03 16.63 -30.31
CA ALA A 248 29.57 15.80 -31.42
C ALA A 248 30.08 14.35 -31.28
N GLY A 249 29.22 13.36 -31.58
CA GLY A 249 29.59 11.94 -31.59
C GLY A 249 29.14 11.13 -30.37
N VAL A 250 28.52 11.76 -29.37
CA VAL A 250 27.85 11.06 -28.26
C VAL A 250 26.37 10.87 -28.64
N PRO A 251 25.84 9.62 -28.70
CA PRO A 251 24.42 9.36 -28.94
C PRO A 251 23.53 10.14 -27.96
N ASP A 252 22.38 10.66 -28.41
CA ASP A 252 21.46 11.51 -27.63
C ASP A 252 22.01 12.86 -27.11
N SER A 253 23.14 13.32 -27.64
CA SER A 253 23.65 14.67 -27.35
C SER A 253 22.91 15.74 -28.15
N GLY A 254 21.64 15.97 -27.78
CA GLY A 254 20.95 17.22 -28.12
C GLY A 254 21.72 18.44 -27.61
N ALA A 255 21.36 19.64 -28.01
CA ALA A 255 21.98 20.85 -27.45
C ALA A 255 21.36 21.22 -26.10
N ASP A 256 22.14 21.82 -25.20
CA ASP A 256 21.61 22.41 -23.97
C ASP A 256 20.90 23.73 -24.31
N LEU A 257 19.78 23.98 -23.63
CA LEU A 257 19.03 25.23 -23.75
C LEU A 257 19.29 26.09 -22.52
N PHE A 258 19.56 27.36 -22.76
CA PHE A 258 19.71 28.35 -21.70
C PHE A 258 18.80 29.54 -21.97
N VAL A 259 18.30 30.17 -20.92
CA VAL A 259 17.69 31.51 -20.99
C VAL A 259 18.70 32.55 -20.51
N VAL A 260 18.82 33.64 -21.26
CA VAL A 260 19.64 34.79 -20.88
C VAL A 260 18.90 35.61 -19.82
N LEU A 261 19.56 35.88 -18.70
CA LEU A 261 19.07 36.67 -17.57
C LEU A 261 19.97 37.89 -17.35
N ALA A 262 19.52 38.86 -16.55
CA ALA A 262 20.28 40.11 -16.35
C ALA A 262 21.64 39.87 -15.68
N ASP A 263 21.70 38.88 -14.78
CA ASP A 263 22.84 38.52 -13.95
C ASP A 263 23.59 37.27 -14.44
N GLY A 264 23.08 36.58 -15.46
CA GLY A 264 23.69 35.33 -15.90
C GLY A 264 22.90 34.60 -16.98
N VAL A 265 23.06 33.28 -17.01
CA VAL A 265 22.23 32.35 -17.79
C VAL A 265 21.67 31.27 -16.87
N GLN A 266 20.52 30.72 -17.22
CA GLN A 266 19.96 29.57 -16.52
C GLN A 266 19.67 28.45 -17.51
N ARG A 267 20.12 27.23 -17.20
CA ARG A 267 19.79 26.04 -18.01
C ARG A 267 18.30 25.73 -17.85
N ILE A 268 17.62 25.47 -18.95
CA ILE A 268 16.17 25.21 -18.98
C ILE A 268 15.84 24.01 -19.88
N GLY A 269 14.68 23.39 -19.64
CA GLY A 269 14.14 22.34 -20.49
C GLY A 269 13.35 22.85 -21.69
N GLU A 270 12.91 21.94 -22.55
CA GLU A 270 12.14 22.25 -23.77
C GLU A 270 10.83 22.96 -23.44
N VAL A 271 10.12 22.54 -22.37
CA VAL A 271 8.84 23.16 -21.97
C VAL A 271 9.02 24.60 -21.52
N ALA A 272 10.03 24.87 -20.69
CA ALA A 272 10.31 26.23 -20.25
C ALA A 272 10.73 27.14 -21.42
N ALA A 273 11.53 26.60 -22.35
CA ALA A 273 11.92 27.30 -23.57
C ALA A 273 10.71 27.62 -24.45
N ASP A 274 9.82 26.65 -24.68
CA ASP A 274 8.62 26.85 -25.47
C ASP A 274 7.63 27.81 -24.78
N LEU A 275 7.48 27.76 -23.46
CA LEU A 275 6.65 28.71 -22.71
C LEU A 275 7.13 30.15 -22.91
N LEU A 276 8.44 30.40 -22.85
CA LEU A 276 9.01 31.71 -23.12
C LEU A 276 8.73 32.15 -24.57
N ARG A 277 8.94 31.25 -25.53
CA ARG A 277 8.75 31.53 -26.96
C ARG A 277 7.29 31.79 -27.36
N TYR A 278 6.35 31.07 -26.77
CA TYR A 278 4.92 31.29 -27.04
C TYR A 278 4.36 32.53 -26.33
N THR A 279 5.11 33.12 -25.40
CA THR A 279 4.65 34.28 -24.62
C THR A 279 5.31 35.59 -25.05
N ASP A 280 6.55 35.54 -25.54
CA ASP A 280 7.29 36.73 -25.94
C ASP A 280 7.72 36.66 -27.42
N HIS A 281 7.06 37.47 -28.26
CA HIS A 281 7.33 37.56 -29.69
C HIS A 281 8.73 38.11 -30.02
N ARG A 282 9.45 38.69 -29.04
CA ARG A 282 10.83 39.16 -29.20
C ARG A 282 11.84 38.01 -29.19
N VAL A 283 11.45 36.85 -28.66
CA VAL A 283 12.26 35.64 -28.78
C VAL A 283 12.19 35.21 -30.24
N GLY A 284 13.26 35.50 -30.99
CA GLY A 284 13.30 35.44 -32.45
C GLY A 284 12.79 34.11 -33.04
N GLU A 285 12.49 34.13 -34.34
CA GLU A 285 11.92 32.98 -35.07
C GLU A 285 12.74 31.69 -34.90
N GLN A 286 14.06 31.82 -34.73
CA GLN A 286 14.99 30.72 -34.49
C GLN A 286 15.72 30.90 -33.16
N ILE A 287 15.99 29.79 -32.46
CA ILE A 287 16.83 29.78 -31.26
C ILE A 287 18.29 29.95 -31.71
N PRO A 288 18.95 31.09 -31.41
CA PRO A 288 20.35 31.31 -31.78
C PRO A 288 21.27 30.28 -31.12
N THR A 289 22.30 29.86 -31.84
CA THR A 289 23.35 28.98 -31.32
C THR A 289 24.50 29.82 -30.76
N VAL A 290 24.89 29.56 -29.53
CA VAL A 290 25.99 30.25 -28.83
C VAL A 290 27.10 29.26 -28.52
N SER A 291 28.36 29.70 -28.54
CA SER A 291 29.48 28.82 -28.25
C SER A 291 29.53 28.44 -26.76
N PRO A 292 30.00 27.23 -26.41
CA PRO A 292 30.23 26.86 -25.01
C PRO A 292 31.20 27.80 -24.28
N ALA A 293 32.14 28.43 -25.01
CA ALA A 293 33.09 29.37 -24.45
C ALA A 293 32.42 30.67 -24.00
N ASP A 294 31.48 31.20 -24.80
CA ASP A 294 30.75 32.42 -24.44
C ASP A 294 29.87 32.19 -23.21
N VAL A 295 29.14 31.06 -23.17
CA VAL A 295 28.32 30.68 -22.00
C VAL A 295 29.17 30.39 -20.77
N GLY A 296 30.31 29.72 -20.93
CA GLY A 296 31.22 29.40 -19.81
C GLY A 296 31.84 30.61 -19.11
N THR A 297 31.77 31.80 -19.70
CA THR A 297 32.24 33.06 -19.08
C THR A 297 31.13 33.81 -18.31
N VAL A 298 29.89 33.35 -18.40
CA VAL A 298 28.72 33.96 -17.77
C VAL A 298 28.33 33.14 -16.54
N PRO A 299 27.94 33.77 -15.42
CA PRO A 299 27.42 33.05 -14.26
C PRO A 299 26.20 32.18 -14.63
N VAL A 300 26.20 30.93 -14.17
CA VAL A 300 24.99 30.09 -14.22
C VAL A 300 24.19 30.34 -12.94
N VAL A 301 22.95 30.79 -13.10
CA VAL A 301 22.04 31.14 -12.01
C VAL A 301 20.78 30.28 -12.04
N ASP A 302 20.01 30.31 -10.96
CA ASP A 302 18.72 29.62 -10.82
C ASP A 302 17.66 30.55 -10.24
N THR A 303 17.49 31.71 -10.87
CA THR A 303 16.59 32.78 -10.40
C THR A 303 15.22 32.73 -11.06
N LEU A 304 15.10 32.13 -12.24
CA LEU A 304 13.83 31.89 -12.93
C LEU A 304 13.16 30.63 -12.35
N PRO A 305 11.91 30.69 -11.87
CA PRO A 305 11.27 29.57 -11.17
C PRO A 305 10.71 28.53 -12.15
N VAL A 306 11.57 27.89 -12.93
CA VAL A 306 11.22 26.90 -13.97
C VAL A 306 11.84 25.53 -13.76
N THR A 307 12.63 25.33 -12.69
CA THR A 307 13.32 24.06 -12.39
C THR A 307 12.37 22.92 -12.07
N THR A 308 11.12 23.21 -11.72
CA THR A 308 10.08 22.20 -11.50
C THR A 308 9.30 21.86 -12.77
N TYR A 309 9.56 22.50 -13.90
CA TYR A 309 8.86 22.22 -15.15
C TYR A 309 9.40 20.94 -15.79
N PRO A 310 8.56 20.12 -16.44
CA PRO A 310 9.04 18.93 -17.12
C PRO A 310 10.03 19.31 -18.22
N GLU A 311 11.09 18.51 -18.38
CA GLU A 311 12.11 18.73 -19.42
C GLU A 311 11.51 18.67 -20.83
N ARG A 312 10.49 17.83 -21.04
CA ARG A 312 9.77 17.67 -22.32
C ARG A 312 8.26 17.67 -22.13
N GLY A 313 7.55 18.25 -23.09
CA GLY A 313 6.09 18.21 -23.14
C GLY A 313 5.55 16.88 -23.69
N GLY A 314 4.25 16.72 -23.62
CA GLY A 314 3.53 15.53 -24.08
C GLY A 314 2.95 14.71 -22.92
N VAL A 315 1.87 13.99 -23.22
CA VAL A 315 1.17 13.14 -22.26
C VAL A 315 0.80 11.81 -22.92
N VAL A 316 0.64 10.78 -22.11
CA VAL A 316 0.10 9.48 -22.54
C VAL A 316 -1.35 9.32 -22.09
N GLN A 317 -2.12 8.58 -22.88
CA GLN A 317 -3.41 8.06 -22.46
C GLN A 317 -3.24 6.59 -22.08
N ALA A 318 -3.44 6.29 -20.80
CA ALA A 318 -3.39 4.94 -20.27
C ALA A 318 -4.66 4.63 -19.46
N PRO A 319 -5.16 3.38 -19.49
CA PRO A 319 -6.37 3.02 -18.76
C PRO A 319 -6.14 2.97 -17.24
N VAL A 320 -4.91 2.72 -16.77
CA VAL A 320 -4.56 2.75 -15.35
C VAL A 320 -3.48 3.80 -15.10
N VAL A 321 -3.71 4.62 -14.09
CA VAL A 321 -2.76 5.64 -13.60
C VAL A 321 -2.51 5.38 -12.12
N CYS A 322 -1.24 5.28 -11.75
CA CYS A 322 -0.83 4.99 -10.39
C CYS A 322 0.15 6.04 -9.87
N ALA A 323 -0.01 6.40 -8.59
CA ALA A 323 1.03 7.03 -7.79
C ALA A 323 1.76 5.92 -7.02
N HIS A 324 3.06 5.78 -7.25
CA HIS A 324 3.91 4.83 -6.55
C HIS A 324 4.86 5.59 -5.62
N TRP A 325 4.95 5.17 -4.37
CA TRP A 325 5.78 5.77 -3.35
C TRP A 325 6.61 4.68 -2.67
N GLN A 326 7.89 4.97 -2.48
CA GLN A 326 8.81 4.11 -1.75
C GLN A 326 9.85 4.95 -1.01
N VAL A 327 10.51 4.35 -0.03
CA VAL A 327 11.72 4.93 0.56
C VAL A 327 12.85 4.79 -0.46
N GLY A 328 13.59 5.87 -0.68
CA GLY A 328 14.74 5.86 -1.59
C GLY A 328 15.89 4.99 -1.06
N PRO A 329 16.84 4.61 -1.92
CA PRO A 329 17.91 3.65 -1.58
C PRO A 329 18.78 4.07 -0.39
N ASP A 330 18.97 5.38 -0.20
CA ASP A 330 19.78 5.94 0.88
C ASP A 330 19.02 6.05 2.22
N GLY A 331 17.77 5.58 2.28
CA GLY A 331 16.94 5.52 3.49
C GLY A 331 16.43 6.86 4.04
N ASN A 332 16.94 7.99 3.52
CA ASN A 332 16.66 9.34 4.05
C ASN A 332 15.72 10.18 3.17
N ALA A 333 15.59 9.83 1.89
CA ALA A 333 14.69 10.50 0.95
C ALA A 333 13.60 9.52 0.53
N SER A 334 12.41 10.02 0.23
CA SER A 334 11.36 9.23 -0.41
C SER A 334 11.32 9.51 -1.90
N GLU A 335 10.98 8.48 -2.67
CA GLU A 335 10.78 8.58 -4.11
C GLU A 335 9.29 8.44 -4.40
N THR A 336 8.74 9.37 -5.17
CA THR A 336 7.40 9.25 -5.75
C THR A 336 7.54 9.12 -7.25
N ALA A 337 6.78 8.23 -7.86
CA ALA A 337 6.72 8.05 -9.30
C ALA A 337 5.26 8.01 -9.77
N VAL A 338 5.01 8.62 -10.92
CA VAL A 338 3.76 8.45 -11.65
C VAL A 338 3.96 7.31 -12.63
N ARG A 339 3.12 6.29 -12.54
CA ARG A 339 3.21 5.07 -13.35
C ARG A 339 1.91 4.86 -14.12
N THR A 340 2.00 4.35 -15.33
CA THR A 340 0.84 4.06 -16.18
C THR A 340 0.89 2.65 -16.72
N GLY A 341 -0.27 2.00 -16.86
CA GLY A 341 -0.33 0.63 -17.39
C GLY A 341 -1.71 0.25 -17.91
N HIS A 342 -1.83 -1.02 -18.33
CA HIS A 342 -3.08 -1.57 -18.86
C HIS A 342 -4.01 -2.16 -17.79
N ALA A 343 -3.45 -2.55 -16.65
CA ALA A 343 -4.16 -3.14 -15.52
C ALA A 343 -3.56 -2.67 -14.19
N VAL A 344 -4.32 -2.81 -13.10
CA VAL A 344 -3.83 -2.50 -11.75
C VAL A 344 -2.72 -3.49 -11.39
N PRO A 345 -1.52 -3.04 -10.96
CA PRO A 345 -0.35 -3.88 -10.79
C PRO A 345 -0.34 -4.63 -9.45
N ALA A 346 -1.44 -5.29 -9.10
CA ALA A 346 -1.54 -6.12 -7.91
C ALA A 346 -1.11 -7.56 -8.24
N ALA A 347 -0.30 -8.19 -7.37
CA ALA A 347 0.16 -9.58 -7.54
C ALA A 347 -0.94 -10.63 -7.29
N GLY A 348 -2.14 -10.20 -6.90
CA GLY A 348 -3.30 -11.04 -6.66
C GLY A 348 -4.59 -10.22 -6.71
N SER A 349 -5.67 -10.74 -6.13
CA SER A 349 -6.96 -10.05 -6.11
C SER A 349 -7.05 -9.06 -4.94
N PRO A 350 -7.25 -7.76 -5.20
CA PRO A 350 -7.52 -6.79 -4.13
C PRO A 350 -8.81 -7.12 -3.38
N VAL A 351 -8.83 -6.85 -2.08
CA VAL A 351 -10.02 -6.91 -1.22
C VAL A 351 -10.87 -5.68 -1.46
N SER A 352 -12.15 -5.86 -1.78
CA SER A 352 -13.10 -4.76 -1.87
C SER A 352 -13.46 -4.25 -0.48
N LEU A 353 -13.37 -2.94 -0.28
CA LEU A 353 -13.67 -2.28 0.99
C LEU A 353 -15.17 -2.00 1.12
N ALA A 354 -15.68 -2.03 2.35
CA ALA A 354 -17.08 -1.69 2.65
C ALA A 354 -17.46 -0.25 2.30
N GLN A 355 -16.48 0.66 2.25
CA GLN A 355 -16.67 2.07 1.89
C GLN A 355 -16.61 2.34 0.38
N ALA A 356 -16.47 1.31 -0.46
CA ALA A 356 -16.31 1.47 -1.91
C ALA A 356 -17.48 2.27 -2.51
N ASP A 357 -17.15 3.30 -3.28
CA ASP A 357 -18.09 4.21 -3.93
C ASP A 357 -17.74 4.49 -5.41
N VAL A 358 -16.74 3.78 -5.94
CA VAL A 358 -16.25 3.81 -7.32
C VAL A 358 -15.85 5.22 -7.74
N ASP A 359 -16.67 5.90 -8.53
CA ASP A 359 -16.38 7.25 -9.02
C ASP A 359 -16.36 8.31 -7.90
N GLY A 360 -16.67 7.91 -6.66
CA GLY A 360 -16.59 8.74 -5.48
C GLY A 360 -15.16 8.94 -4.93
N PRO A 361 -15.05 9.62 -3.78
CA PRO A 361 -13.77 9.93 -3.15
C PRO A 361 -13.18 8.81 -2.30
N ALA A 362 -13.92 7.73 -1.99
CA ALA A 362 -13.43 6.68 -1.12
C ALA A 362 -12.40 5.77 -1.81
N VAL A 363 -11.64 5.03 -1.01
CA VAL A 363 -10.83 3.92 -1.54
C VAL A 363 -11.73 2.69 -1.66
N ASP A 364 -11.77 2.10 -2.84
CA ASP A 364 -12.65 0.98 -3.16
C ASP A 364 -12.06 -0.37 -2.83
N ALA A 365 -10.74 -0.49 -2.97
CA ALA A 365 -10.06 -1.76 -2.78
C ALA A 365 -8.67 -1.58 -2.17
N VAL A 366 -8.25 -2.60 -1.41
CA VAL A 366 -6.88 -2.70 -0.88
C VAL A 366 -6.28 -4.02 -1.27
N PHE A 367 -5.04 -4.02 -1.73
CA PHE A 367 -4.22 -5.20 -1.87
C PHE A 367 -3.07 -5.17 -0.87
N LEU A 368 -2.97 -6.25 -0.10
CA LEU A 368 -1.81 -6.61 0.69
C LEU A 368 -1.60 -8.12 0.47
N PRO A 369 -0.35 -8.62 0.39
CA PRO A 369 -0.13 -10.06 0.28
C PRO A 369 -0.85 -10.83 1.41
N PRO A 370 -1.57 -11.92 1.11
CA PRO A 370 -2.33 -12.66 2.11
C PRO A 370 -1.48 -13.11 3.29
N GLY A 371 -2.00 -13.00 4.51
CA GLY A 371 -1.26 -13.39 5.72
C GLY A 371 -0.10 -12.45 6.08
N ARG A 372 -0.07 -11.24 5.52
CA ARG A 372 0.84 -10.16 5.91
C ARG A 372 0.08 -9.02 6.57
N SER A 373 0.81 -8.14 7.24
CA SER A 373 0.33 -6.84 7.72
C SER A 373 1.35 -5.77 7.33
N VAL A 374 1.07 -4.50 7.61
CA VAL A 374 2.07 -3.43 7.52
C VAL A 374 2.13 -2.72 8.85
N PHE A 375 3.32 -2.64 9.44
CA PHE A 375 3.57 -1.83 10.63
C PHE A 375 4.38 -0.61 10.23
N VAL A 376 3.79 0.59 10.38
CA VAL A 376 4.34 1.81 9.80
C VAL A 376 4.33 2.99 10.76
N HIS A 377 5.18 3.97 10.48
CA HIS A 377 5.06 5.31 11.02
C HIS A 377 4.73 6.30 9.90
N SER A 378 3.86 7.27 10.17
CA SER A 378 3.43 8.23 9.17
C SER A 378 4.53 9.25 8.81
N VAL A 379 4.78 9.45 7.53
CA VAL A 379 5.64 10.51 6.99
C VAL A 379 4.90 11.35 5.93
N GLY A 380 5.43 12.52 5.62
CA GLY A 380 5.02 13.29 4.44
C GLY A 380 5.54 12.66 3.15
N LEU A 381 4.96 13.03 2.00
CA LEU A 381 5.34 12.48 0.69
C LEU A 381 6.80 12.73 0.30
N ASN A 382 7.40 13.80 0.85
CA ASN A 382 8.81 14.16 0.64
C ASN A 382 9.74 13.58 1.72
N GLY A 383 9.25 12.65 2.55
CA GLY A 383 10.01 12.04 3.64
C GLY A 383 10.14 12.91 4.89
N SER A 384 9.54 14.11 4.89
CA SER A 384 9.46 14.95 6.08
C SER A 384 8.62 14.28 7.17
N GLY A 385 9.00 14.45 8.44
CA GLY A 385 8.31 13.82 9.58
C GLY A 385 9.12 12.74 10.31
N GLY A 386 10.22 12.25 9.70
CA GLY A 386 11.21 11.37 10.33
C GLY A 386 10.61 10.16 11.07
N SER A 387 11.36 9.61 12.04
CA SER A 387 10.90 8.50 12.91
C SER A 387 9.90 8.93 14.00
N THR A 388 9.47 10.20 14.00
CA THR A 388 8.56 10.77 15.02
C THR A 388 7.07 10.68 14.63
N GLY A 389 6.77 10.12 13.46
CA GLY A 389 5.40 9.89 13.01
C GLY A 389 4.60 8.99 13.95
N SER A 390 3.27 9.13 13.92
CA SER A 390 2.38 8.22 14.65
C SER A 390 2.49 6.81 14.09
N LEU A 391 2.37 5.80 14.96
CA LEU A 391 2.47 4.39 14.59
C LEU A 391 1.11 3.86 14.13
N PHE A 392 1.12 3.02 13.11
CA PHE A 392 -0.07 2.39 12.57
C PHE A 392 0.17 0.92 12.20
N LEU A 393 -0.87 0.12 12.35
CA LEU A 393 -0.96 -1.24 11.80
C LEU A 393 -2.02 -1.24 10.69
N VAL A 394 -1.66 -1.71 9.50
CA VAL A 394 -2.58 -1.99 8.41
C VAL A 394 -2.71 -3.49 8.23
N THR A 395 -3.94 -3.99 8.22
CA THR A 395 -4.23 -5.42 8.04
C THR A 395 -4.49 -5.75 6.57
N ASP A 396 -4.53 -7.03 6.23
CA ASP A 396 -4.87 -7.52 4.89
C ASP A 396 -6.32 -7.20 4.47
N SER A 397 -7.19 -6.88 5.42
CA SER A 397 -8.52 -6.29 5.16
C SER A 397 -8.50 -4.81 4.77
N GLY A 398 -7.34 -4.15 4.80
CA GLY A 398 -7.16 -2.75 4.44
C GLY A 398 -7.53 -1.73 5.52
N VAL A 399 -7.85 -2.19 6.74
CA VAL A 399 -8.15 -1.29 7.87
C VAL A 399 -6.87 -0.79 8.54
N LEU A 400 -6.82 0.53 8.76
CA LEU A 400 -5.76 1.26 9.46
C LEU A 400 -6.09 1.39 10.95
N TYR A 401 -5.24 0.85 11.81
CA TYR A 401 -5.35 0.94 13.26
C TYR A 401 -4.20 1.80 13.81
N GLY A 402 -4.51 2.83 14.60
CA GLY A 402 -3.48 3.59 15.31
C GLY A 402 -2.87 2.75 16.43
N VAL A 403 -1.54 2.69 16.54
CA VAL A 403 -0.85 2.02 17.65
C VAL A 403 -0.33 3.09 18.59
N ARG A 404 -0.75 3.06 19.86
CA ARG A 404 -0.49 4.17 20.81
C ARG A 404 1.00 4.49 20.96
N ASP A 405 1.82 3.48 21.14
CA ASP A 405 3.26 3.61 21.43
C ASP A 405 4.01 2.29 21.17
N GLY A 406 5.34 2.31 21.37
CA GLY A 406 6.19 1.12 21.21
C GLY A 406 5.89 -0.01 22.19
N ALA A 407 5.33 0.26 23.38
CA ALA A 407 4.97 -0.78 24.34
C ALA A 407 3.69 -1.53 23.88
N ALA A 408 2.73 -0.80 23.31
CA ALA A 408 1.59 -1.39 22.63
C ALA A 408 2.04 -2.22 21.42
N ALA A 409 2.94 -1.70 20.58
CA ALA A 409 3.52 -2.43 19.45
C ALA A 409 4.20 -3.74 19.89
N ALA A 410 5.06 -3.68 20.91
CA ALA A 410 5.74 -4.85 21.47
C ALA A 410 4.75 -5.89 22.01
N SER A 411 3.69 -5.45 22.70
CA SER A 411 2.64 -6.35 23.20
C SER A 411 1.92 -7.05 22.05
N LEU A 412 1.69 -6.36 20.93
CA LEU A 412 1.04 -6.91 19.74
C LEU A 412 1.93 -7.89 18.95
N GLY A 413 3.23 -7.93 19.24
CA GLY A 413 4.22 -8.72 18.51
C GLY A 413 4.86 -7.99 17.33
N LEU A 414 4.72 -6.66 17.28
CA LEU A 414 5.31 -5.80 16.26
C LEU A 414 6.70 -5.35 16.74
N THR A 415 7.67 -6.27 16.63
CA THR A 415 9.04 -6.06 17.15
C THR A 415 9.97 -5.39 16.16
N ASP A 416 9.71 -5.54 14.86
CA ASP A 416 10.51 -4.91 13.83
C ASP A 416 10.24 -3.39 13.79
N PRO A 417 11.23 -2.58 13.38
CA PRO A 417 11.02 -1.15 13.22
C PRO A 417 9.85 -0.86 12.28
N ALA A 418 9.01 0.08 12.67
CA ALA A 418 7.90 0.55 11.84
C ALA A 418 8.45 1.19 10.56
N GLN A 419 7.96 0.76 9.39
CA GLN A 419 8.42 1.28 8.10
C GLN A 419 7.80 2.65 7.80
N PRO A 420 8.46 3.56 7.05
CA PRO A 420 7.86 4.85 6.74
C PRO A 420 6.72 4.66 5.73
N ALA A 421 5.61 5.37 5.92
CA ALA A 421 4.48 5.35 5.00
C ALA A 421 3.84 6.73 4.82
N PRO A 422 3.41 7.10 3.60
CA PRO A 422 2.91 8.43 3.31
C PRO A 422 1.53 8.63 3.93
N TRP A 423 1.40 9.64 4.80
CA TRP A 423 0.14 9.97 5.48
C TRP A 423 -1.01 10.22 4.49
N ALA A 424 -0.72 10.79 3.33
CA ALA A 424 -1.73 11.04 2.29
C ALA A 424 -2.42 9.75 1.80
N VAL A 425 -1.72 8.60 1.84
CA VAL A 425 -2.28 7.29 1.49
C VAL A 425 -2.95 6.67 2.72
N LEU A 426 -2.29 6.67 3.87
CA LEU A 426 -2.83 6.11 5.11
C LEU A 426 -4.17 6.75 5.49
N ALA A 427 -4.28 8.08 5.36
CA ALA A 427 -5.47 8.82 5.74
C ALA A 427 -6.72 8.46 4.92
N ALA A 428 -6.56 7.86 3.74
CA ALA A 428 -7.65 7.44 2.86
C ALA A 428 -8.16 6.02 3.17
N LEU A 429 -7.44 5.24 3.97
CA LEU A 429 -7.86 3.89 4.38
C LEU A 429 -8.97 3.94 5.44
N PRO A 430 -9.85 2.93 5.49
CA PRO A 430 -10.81 2.76 6.58
C PRO A 430 -10.10 2.75 7.93
N ARG A 431 -10.66 3.47 8.91
CA ARG A 431 -10.06 3.58 10.26
C ARG A 431 -10.69 2.61 11.23
N GLY A 432 -9.84 1.84 11.90
CA GLY A 432 -10.20 1.06 13.08
C GLY A 432 -10.01 1.84 14.38
N PRO A 433 -10.37 1.24 15.53
CA PRO A 433 -10.06 1.81 16.84
C PRO A 433 -8.55 1.89 17.08
N GLU A 434 -8.14 2.81 17.96
CA GLU A 434 -6.76 2.87 18.44
C GLU A 434 -6.42 1.64 19.30
N LEU A 435 -5.29 1.01 19.02
CA LEU A 435 -4.71 -0.10 19.77
C LEU A 435 -3.86 0.45 20.91
N SER A 436 -4.44 0.43 22.11
CA SER A 436 -3.79 0.87 23.34
C SER A 436 -4.14 -0.06 24.50
N GLN A 437 -3.23 -0.18 25.47
CA GLN A 437 -3.53 -0.95 26.67
C GLN A 437 -4.73 -0.38 27.43
N THR A 438 -4.80 0.96 27.59
CA THR A 438 -5.90 1.62 28.27
C THR A 438 -7.24 1.36 27.59
N GLY A 439 -7.29 1.39 26.25
CA GLY A 439 -8.50 1.05 25.51
C GLY A 439 -8.91 -0.41 25.66
N ALA A 440 -7.94 -1.33 25.74
CA ALA A 440 -8.19 -2.74 25.92
C ALA A 440 -8.67 -3.11 27.35
N SER A 441 -8.22 -2.39 28.38
CA SER A 441 -8.61 -2.65 29.78
C SER A 441 -10.00 -2.12 30.17
N VAL A 442 -10.79 -1.59 29.22
CA VAL A 442 -12.15 -1.09 29.51
C VAL A 442 -13.12 -2.26 29.77
N LEU A 443 -13.78 -2.24 30.93
CA LEU A 443 -14.84 -3.19 31.30
C LEU A 443 -16.13 -2.89 30.51
N ARG A 444 -16.78 -3.94 30.02
CA ARG A 444 -17.98 -3.88 29.19
C ARG A 444 -19.00 -4.94 29.62
N ASP A 445 -20.24 -4.50 29.78
CA ASP A 445 -21.39 -5.39 29.94
C ASP A 445 -22.00 -5.81 28.59
N GLY A 446 -21.67 -5.10 27.50
CA GLY A 446 -22.09 -5.40 26.13
C GLY A 446 -21.46 -4.47 25.08
N ILE A 447 -21.60 -4.83 23.79
CA ILE A 447 -21.20 -3.97 22.66
C ILE A 447 -22.45 -3.21 22.22
N ARG A 448 -22.40 -1.88 22.33
CA ARG A 448 -23.47 -1.03 21.80
C ARG A 448 -23.21 -0.84 20.31
N GLU A 449 -24.07 -1.38 19.44
CA GLU A 449 -23.98 -1.14 17.99
C GLU A 449 -24.04 0.37 17.70
N GLY A 450 -23.04 0.87 16.97
CA GLY A 450 -23.10 2.21 16.39
C GLY A 450 -24.07 2.21 15.22
N SER A 451 -24.94 3.21 15.12
CA SER A 451 -25.92 3.30 14.04
C SER A 451 -25.22 3.29 12.67
N VAL A 452 -25.51 2.30 11.85
CA VAL A 452 -25.14 2.31 10.43
C VAL A 452 -25.93 3.42 9.75
N ALA A 453 -25.23 4.41 9.18
CA ALA A 453 -25.83 5.27 8.17
C ALA A 453 -26.07 4.39 6.93
N SER A 454 -27.34 4.18 6.59
CA SER A 454 -27.72 3.54 5.32
C SER A 454 -27.18 4.34 4.12
N PRO A 455 -26.91 3.65 3.00
CA PRO A 455 -26.18 4.20 1.85
C PRO A 455 -26.80 5.45 1.23
#